data_AF-A0A974KHV1-F1
#
_entry.id   AF-A0A974KHV1-F1
#
_cell.length_a   1.000
_cell.length_b   1.000
_cell.length_c   1.000
_cell.angle_alpha   90.00
_cell.angle_beta   90.00
_cell.angle_gamma   90.00
#
_symmetry.space_group_name_H-M   'P 1'
#
loop_
_entity.id
_entity.type
_entity.pdbx_description
1 polymer ?
#
loop_
_entity_poly.entity_id
_entity_poly.type
_entity_poly.pdbx_seq_one_letter_code
_entity_poly.pdbx_strand_id
1 'polypeptide(L)'
;MNKLAERNAEYVMTIAELEEKCAAMTAKLSMINDLMEVAEQVNKLAQEAAEKLFQECNALAAENARLSDIAKGGAFVMQKALMKYEFGVGMTMQAEDFIRDARSKTPATDAFLAEVRAQGVEMLSEKFGGGTLLSNMVKEVAADFAAKLRKGGVQ
;
A
#
# COMPACT_ATOMS: atom_id res chain seq x y z
N MET A 1 2.04 46.87 57.07
CA MET A 1 1.87 45.44 56.72
C MET A 1 3.25 44.81 56.56
N ASN A 2 3.41 43.54 56.94
CA ASN A 2 4.69 42.86 57.03
C ASN A 2 5.13 42.33 55.64
N LYS A 3 6.34 42.63 55.17
CA LYS A 3 6.92 42.16 53.88
C LYS A 3 6.84 40.64 53.69
N LEU A 4 6.75 39.89 54.79
CA LEU A 4 6.54 38.44 54.77
C LEU A 4 5.16 38.07 54.21
N ALA A 5 4.12 38.86 54.51
CA ALA A 5 2.76 38.60 54.06
C ALA A 5 2.61 38.81 52.54
N GLU A 6 3.23 39.85 51.98
CA GLU A 6 3.27 40.07 50.53
C GLU A 6 3.97 38.92 49.81
N ARG A 7 5.16 38.53 50.26
CA ARG A 7 5.92 37.42 49.65
C ARG A 7 5.18 36.08 49.74
N ASN A 8 4.47 35.84 50.84
CA ASN A 8 3.63 34.66 50.97
C ASN A 8 2.44 34.68 49.99
N ALA A 9 1.83 35.85 49.74
CA ALA A 9 0.77 35.98 48.75
C ALA A 9 1.28 35.71 47.32
N GLU A 10 2.48 36.18 46.97
CA GLU A 10 3.14 35.90 45.69
C GLU A 10 3.43 34.40 45.51
N TYR A 11 3.95 33.72 46.54
CA TYR A 11 4.17 32.28 46.49
C TYR A 11 2.87 31.50 46.33
N VAL A 12 1.81 31.86 47.04
CA VAL A 12 0.50 31.22 46.91
C VAL A 12 -0.03 31.36 45.47
N MET A 13 0.10 32.53 44.87
CA MET A 13 -0.31 32.76 43.47
C MET A 13 0.52 31.92 42.50
N THR A 14 1.84 31.87 42.68
CA THR A 14 2.74 31.08 41.83
C THR A 14 2.46 29.58 41.95
N ILE A 15 2.18 29.09 43.17
CA ILE A 15 1.82 27.68 43.40
C ILE A 15 0.51 27.36 42.67
N ALA A 16 -0.51 28.21 42.77
CA ALA A 16 -1.79 27.99 42.08
C ALA A 16 -1.61 27.93 40.55
N GLU A 17 -0.81 28.83 39.96
CA GLU A 17 -0.49 28.79 38.53
C GLU A 17 0.26 27.51 38.11
N LEU A 18 1.18 27.03 38.95
CA LEU A 18 1.93 25.80 38.70
C LEU A 18 1.03 24.57 38.81
N GLU A 19 0.13 24.53 39.79
CA GLU A 19 -0.87 23.46 39.94
C GLU A 19 -1.80 23.39 38.72
N GLU A 20 -2.25 24.54 38.20
CA GLU A 20 -3.05 24.59 36.98
C GLU A 20 -2.27 24.08 35.76
N LYS A 21 -1.00 24.48 35.59
CA LYS A 21 -0.12 23.98 34.52
C LYS A 21 0.12 22.47 34.63
N CYS A 22 0.31 21.95 35.83
CA CYS A 22 0.48 20.51 36.07
C CYS A 22 -0.80 19.73 35.74
N ALA A 23 -1.98 20.23 36.12
CA ALA A 23 -3.26 19.63 35.77
C ALA A 23 -3.46 19.60 34.25
N ALA A 24 -3.18 20.71 33.57
CA ALA A 24 -3.24 20.80 32.12
C ALA A 24 -2.26 19.83 31.42
N MET A 25 -1.04 19.68 31.96
CA MET A 25 -0.05 18.75 31.42
C MET A 25 -0.47 17.29 31.63
N THR A 26 -1.06 16.97 32.77
CA THR A 26 -1.60 15.62 33.08
C THR A 26 -2.72 15.26 32.12
N ALA A 27 -3.66 16.20 31.87
CA ALA A 27 -4.73 16.00 30.91
C ALA A 27 -4.19 15.77 29.48
N LYS A 28 -3.20 16.57 29.05
CA LYS A 28 -2.55 16.40 27.74
C LYS A 28 -1.85 15.05 27.61
N LEU A 29 -1.15 14.59 28.65
CA LEU A 29 -0.51 13.28 28.65
C LEU A 29 -1.53 12.14 28.52
N SER A 30 -2.66 12.23 29.21
CA SER A 30 -3.75 11.26 29.06
C SER A 30 -4.26 11.21 27.62
N MET A 31 -4.54 12.37 27.03
CA MET A 31 -5.02 12.44 25.64
C MET A 31 -3.99 11.90 24.63
N ILE A 32 -2.70 12.15 24.86
CA ILE A 32 -1.63 11.61 24.01
C ILE A 32 -1.61 10.09 24.06
N ASN A 33 -1.78 9.49 25.24
CA ASN A 33 -1.84 8.04 25.39
C ASN A 33 -3.04 7.45 24.63
N ASP A 34 -4.22 8.03 24.78
CA ASP A 34 -5.43 7.58 24.08
C ASP A 34 -5.26 7.66 22.55
N LEU A 35 -4.67 8.77 22.06
CA LEU A 35 -4.39 8.95 20.63
C LEU A 35 -3.34 7.95 20.11
N MET A 36 -2.34 7.62 20.93
CA MET A 36 -1.31 6.64 20.57
C MET A 36 -1.93 5.24 20.42
N GLU A 37 -2.82 4.84 21.33
CA GLU A 37 -3.53 3.57 21.25
C GLU A 37 -4.39 3.48 19.98
N VAL A 38 -5.13 4.56 19.65
CA VAL A 38 -5.91 4.63 18.41
C VAL A 38 -5.00 4.54 17.18
N ALA A 39 -3.84 5.22 17.18
CA ALA A 39 -2.90 5.18 16.07
C ALA A 39 -2.32 3.77 15.86
N GLU A 40 -2.00 3.05 16.94
CA GLU A 40 -1.53 1.66 16.87
C GLU A 40 -2.61 0.72 16.31
N GLN A 41 -3.87 0.87 16.75
CA GLN A 41 -4.99 0.07 16.24
C GLN A 41 -5.25 0.33 14.75
N VAL A 42 -5.26 1.59 14.33
CA VAL A 42 -5.43 1.97 12.91
C VAL A 42 -4.30 1.40 12.06
N ASN A 43 -3.05 1.48 12.54
CA ASN A 43 -1.90 0.94 11.84
C ASN A 43 -2.01 -0.58 11.65
N LYS A 44 -2.44 -1.30 12.69
CA LYS A 44 -2.67 -2.74 12.62
C LYS A 44 -3.74 -3.10 11.59
N LEU A 45 -4.90 -2.43 11.61
CA LEU A 45 -5.97 -2.67 10.64
C LEU A 45 -5.53 -2.36 9.20
N ALA A 46 -4.75 -1.29 9.01
CA ALA A 46 -4.19 -0.94 7.70
C ALA A 46 -3.23 -2.02 7.20
N GLN A 47 -2.40 -2.58 8.07
CA GLN A 47 -1.50 -3.68 7.72
C GLN A 47 -2.29 -4.94 7.34
N GLU A 48 -3.29 -5.34 8.13
CA GLU A 48 -4.13 -6.51 7.84
C GLU A 48 -4.88 -6.36 6.49
N ALA A 49 -5.41 -5.17 6.21
CA ALA A 49 -6.05 -4.89 4.93
C ALA A 49 -5.08 -4.96 3.74
N ALA A 50 -3.85 -4.43 3.91
CA ALA A 50 -2.81 -4.50 2.89
C ALA A 50 -2.35 -5.94 2.62
N GLU A 51 -2.16 -6.75 3.66
CA GLU A 51 -1.82 -8.16 3.56
C GLU A 51 -2.90 -8.95 2.80
N LYS A 52 -4.19 -8.69 3.10
CA LYS A 52 -5.30 -9.34 2.41
C LYS A 52 -5.34 -8.99 0.92
N LEU A 53 -5.25 -7.70 0.57
CA LEU A 53 -5.22 -7.27 -0.84
C LEU A 53 -4.04 -7.87 -1.60
N PHE A 54 -2.89 -7.98 -0.93
CA PHE A 54 -1.71 -8.60 -1.51
C PHE A 54 -1.91 -10.09 -1.80
N GLN A 55 -2.51 -10.83 -0.87
CA GLN A 55 -2.86 -12.25 -1.10
C GLN A 55 -3.83 -12.41 -2.27
N GLU A 56 -4.87 -11.57 -2.36
CA GLU A 56 -5.82 -11.57 -3.47
C GLU A 56 -5.16 -11.26 -4.82
N CYS A 57 -4.24 -10.28 -4.85
CA CYS A 57 -3.47 -9.96 -6.05
C CYS A 57 -2.59 -11.12 -6.51
N ASN A 58 -1.92 -11.80 -5.57
CA ASN A 58 -1.08 -12.96 -5.90
C ASN A 58 -1.93 -14.15 -6.39
N ALA A 59 -3.11 -14.37 -5.79
CA ALA A 59 -4.04 -15.39 -6.26
C ALA A 59 -4.53 -15.11 -7.69
N LEU A 60 -4.91 -13.87 -7.98
CA LEU A 60 -5.31 -13.44 -9.33
C LEU A 60 -4.16 -13.54 -10.34
N ALA A 61 -2.93 -13.20 -9.94
CA ALA A 61 -1.76 -13.37 -10.79
C ALA A 61 -1.51 -14.85 -11.12
N ALA A 62 -1.63 -15.74 -10.14
CA ALA A 62 -1.52 -17.19 -10.34
C ALA A 62 -2.64 -17.74 -11.25
N GLU A 63 -3.88 -17.27 -11.06
CA GLU A 63 -5.00 -17.64 -11.93
C GLU A 63 -4.78 -17.16 -13.36
N ASN A 64 -4.32 -15.92 -13.56
CA ASN A 64 -3.99 -15.38 -14.87
C ASN A 64 -2.88 -16.18 -15.56
N ALA A 65 -1.83 -16.58 -14.84
CA ALA A 65 -0.79 -17.46 -15.38
C ALA A 65 -1.39 -18.80 -15.84
N ARG A 66 -2.27 -19.40 -15.03
CA ARG A 66 -2.96 -20.65 -15.37
C ARG A 66 -3.86 -20.51 -16.60
N LEU A 67 -4.62 -19.41 -16.71
CA LEU A 67 -5.46 -19.12 -17.86
C LEU A 67 -4.62 -18.91 -19.13
N SER A 68 -3.48 -18.22 -19.02
CA SER A 68 -2.53 -18.07 -20.12
C SER A 68 -2.01 -19.43 -20.60
N ASP A 69 -1.66 -20.33 -19.68
CA ASP A 69 -1.19 -21.67 -20.03
C ASP A 69 -2.28 -22.52 -20.70
N ILE A 70 -3.53 -22.43 -20.22
CA ILE A 70 -4.68 -23.07 -20.87
C ILE A 70 -4.88 -22.53 -22.28
N ALA A 71 -4.84 -21.20 -22.47
CA ALA A 71 -5.00 -20.58 -23.78
C ALA A 71 -3.91 -21.05 -24.76
N LYS A 72 -2.64 -21.10 -24.32
CA LYS A 72 -1.52 -21.63 -25.11
C LYS A 72 -1.70 -23.10 -25.45
N GLY A 73 -2.18 -23.91 -24.50
CA GLY A 73 -2.51 -25.32 -24.72
C GLY A 73 -3.61 -25.50 -25.78
N GLY A 74 -4.68 -24.70 -25.71
CA GLY A 74 -5.73 -24.65 -26.71
C GLY A 74 -5.19 -24.27 -28.09
N ALA A 75 -4.35 -23.23 -28.16
CA ALA A 75 -3.72 -22.79 -29.40
C ALA A 75 -2.81 -23.86 -30.02
N PHE A 76 -2.11 -24.65 -29.20
CA PHE A 76 -1.30 -25.76 -29.68
C PHE A 76 -2.16 -26.86 -30.33
N VAL A 77 -3.27 -27.24 -29.70
CA VAL A 77 -4.20 -28.24 -30.25
C VAL A 77 -4.84 -27.73 -31.55
N MET A 78 -5.26 -26.46 -31.57
CA MET A 78 -5.84 -25.79 -32.74
C MET A 78 -4.87 -25.79 -33.93
N GLN A 79 -3.60 -25.45 -33.68
CA GLN A 79 -2.56 -25.46 -34.70
C GLN A 79 -2.37 -26.85 -35.30
N LYS A 80 -2.36 -27.89 -34.46
CA LYS A 80 -2.24 -29.29 -34.92
C LYS A 80 -3.43 -29.71 -35.78
N ALA A 81 -4.63 -29.22 -35.49
CA ALA A 81 -5.82 -29.48 -36.29
C ALA A 81 -5.72 -28.84 -37.68
N LEU A 82 -5.32 -27.56 -37.76
CA LEU A 82 -5.12 -26.85 -39.03
C LEU A 82 -4.07 -27.52 -39.94
N MET A 83 -3.05 -28.15 -39.37
CA MET A 83 -2.04 -28.89 -40.15
C MET A 83 -2.55 -30.23 -40.69
N LYS A 84 -3.61 -30.80 -40.09
CA LYS A 84 -4.09 -32.16 -40.39
C LYS A 84 -5.35 -32.17 -41.24
N TYR A 85 -6.19 -31.15 -41.14
CA TYR A 85 -7.49 -31.09 -41.79
C TYR A 85 -7.67 -29.76 -42.51
N GLU A 86 -8.39 -29.79 -43.64
CA GLU A 86 -8.80 -28.57 -44.33
C GLU A 86 -10.04 -27.97 -43.68
N PHE A 87 -9.95 -26.70 -43.33
CA PHE A 87 -11.06 -25.90 -42.84
C PHE A 87 -11.40 -24.82 -43.86
N GLY A 88 -12.65 -24.34 -43.85
CA GLY A 88 -13.05 -23.20 -44.67
C GLY A 88 -12.29 -21.93 -44.27
N VAL A 89 -12.04 -21.04 -45.23
CA VAL A 89 -11.22 -19.82 -45.06
C VAL A 89 -11.58 -19.02 -43.80
N GLY A 90 -12.88 -18.86 -43.51
CA GLY A 90 -13.33 -18.13 -42.32
C GLY A 90 -12.95 -18.80 -40.99
N MET A 91 -13.02 -20.14 -40.92
CA MET A 91 -12.63 -20.89 -39.70
C MET A 91 -11.11 -20.91 -39.52
N THR A 92 -10.36 -21.02 -40.63
CA THR A 92 -8.89 -20.97 -40.61
C THR A 92 -8.40 -19.63 -40.08
N MET A 93 -8.94 -18.51 -40.57
CA MET A 93 -8.59 -17.17 -40.09
C MET A 93 -8.86 -17.00 -38.59
N GLN A 94 -10.03 -17.40 -38.12
CA GLN A 94 -10.38 -17.31 -36.69
C GLN A 94 -9.45 -18.15 -35.80
N ALA A 95 -9.08 -19.35 -36.27
CA ALA A 95 -8.15 -20.22 -35.56
C ALA A 95 -6.75 -19.61 -35.48
N GLU A 96 -6.26 -19.02 -36.57
CA GLU A 96 -4.96 -18.33 -36.63
C GLU A 96 -4.92 -17.09 -35.73
N ASP A 97 -5.98 -16.28 -35.73
CA ASP A 97 -6.11 -15.11 -34.84
C ASP A 97 -6.05 -15.53 -33.37
N PHE A 98 -6.82 -16.56 -32.98
CA PHE A 98 -6.77 -17.09 -31.62
C PHE A 98 -5.38 -17.60 -31.24
N ILE A 99 -4.69 -18.32 -32.15
CA ILE A 99 -3.34 -18.84 -31.90
C ILE A 99 -2.34 -17.69 -31.70
N ARG A 100 -2.45 -16.63 -32.49
CA ARG A 100 -1.60 -15.43 -32.37
C ARG A 100 -1.82 -14.78 -31.00
N ASP A 101 -3.08 -14.55 -30.64
CA ASP A 101 -3.44 -13.81 -29.43
C ASP A 101 -3.06 -14.62 -28.17
N ALA A 102 -3.31 -15.92 -28.15
CA ALA A 102 -2.93 -16.81 -27.04
C ALA A 102 -1.41 -16.95 -26.83
N ARG A 103 -0.61 -16.72 -27.88
CA ARG A 103 0.87 -16.74 -27.80
C ARG A 103 1.48 -15.39 -27.48
N SER A 104 0.73 -14.31 -27.64
CA SER A 104 1.18 -12.99 -27.23
C SER A 104 1.41 -13.00 -25.71
N LYS A 105 2.55 -12.45 -25.25
CA LYS A 105 2.79 -12.30 -23.82
C LYS A 105 1.79 -11.28 -23.26
N THR A 106 1.53 -11.35 -21.95
CA THR A 106 0.84 -10.30 -21.18
C THR A 106 1.80 -9.47 -20.30
N PRO A 107 2.97 -8.96 -20.77
CA PRO A 107 3.89 -8.21 -19.90
C PRO A 107 3.28 -6.88 -19.44
N ALA A 108 2.27 -6.38 -20.18
CA ALA A 108 1.55 -5.17 -19.84
C ALA A 108 0.80 -5.29 -18.51
N THR A 109 0.26 -6.47 -18.19
CA THR A 109 -0.51 -6.68 -16.94
C THR A 109 0.42 -6.67 -15.72
N ASP A 110 1.55 -7.37 -15.78
CA ASP A 110 2.48 -7.43 -14.64
C ASP A 110 3.15 -6.07 -14.38
N ALA A 111 3.54 -5.36 -15.45
CA ALA A 111 4.06 -4.01 -15.35
C ALA A 111 3.01 -3.03 -14.82
N PHE A 112 1.75 -3.16 -15.26
CA PHE A 112 0.63 -2.36 -14.76
C PHE A 112 0.38 -2.61 -13.28
N LEU A 113 0.36 -3.87 -12.84
CA LEU A 113 0.18 -4.21 -11.42
C LEU A 113 1.34 -3.73 -10.55
N ALA A 114 2.58 -3.82 -11.05
CA ALA A 114 3.75 -3.26 -10.37
C ALA A 114 3.66 -1.74 -10.20
N GLU A 115 3.18 -1.04 -11.23
CA GLU A 115 2.96 0.41 -11.20
C GLU A 115 1.84 0.81 -10.23
N VAL A 116 0.69 0.13 -10.27
CA VAL A 116 -0.43 0.40 -9.36
C VAL A 116 -0.03 0.20 -7.89
N ARG A 117 0.77 -0.83 -7.60
CA ARG A 117 1.31 -1.04 -6.24
C ARG A 117 2.27 0.07 -5.83
N ALA A 118 3.16 0.49 -6.73
CA ALA A 118 4.09 1.59 -6.46
C ALA A 118 3.36 2.91 -6.18
N GLN A 119 2.31 3.21 -6.96
CA GLN A 119 1.46 4.39 -6.77
C GLN A 119 0.70 4.35 -5.43
N GLY A 120 0.24 3.18 -5.00
CA GLY A 120 -0.39 3.02 -3.68
C GLY A 120 0.55 3.39 -2.52
N VAL A 121 1.82 2.98 -2.61
CA VAL A 121 2.86 3.32 -1.62
C VAL A 121 3.17 4.82 -1.62
N GLU A 122 3.28 5.43 -2.80
CA GLU A 122 3.51 6.86 -2.95
C GLU A 122 2.34 7.68 -2.37
N MET A 123 1.10 7.29 -2.68
CA MET A 123 -0.10 7.96 -2.17
C MET A 123 -0.22 7.88 -0.65
N LEU A 124 0.14 6.75 -0.05
CA LEU A 124 0.20 6.61 1.41
C LEU A 124 1.24 7.56 2.00
N SER A 125 2.42 7.62 1.38
CA SER A 125 3.52 8.47 1.82
C SER A 125 3.17 9.97 1.81
N GLU A 126 2.41 10.42 0.82
CA GLU A 126 1.94 11.80 0.74
C GLU A 126 1.06 12.22 1.94
N LYS A 127 0.35 11.26 2.56
CA LYS A 127 -0.48 11.53 3.75
C LYS A 127 0.33 11.87 4.99
N PHE A 128 1.63 11.53 5.06
CA PHE A 128 2.49 11.82 6.20
C PHE A 128 2.97 13.29 6.27
N GLY A 129 2.53 14.16 5.34
CA GLY A 129 2.89 15.58 5.37
C GLY A 129 4.37 15.81 5.10
N GLY A 130 4.97 16.87 5.64
CA GLY A 130 6.40 17.15 5.48
C GLY A 130 6.92 18.12 6.54
N GLY A 131 8.24 18.22 6.64
CA GLY A 131 8.90 19.19 7.54
C GLY A 131 9.31 18.63 8.91
N THR A 132 9.09 17.34 9.16
CA THR A 132 9.64 16.63 10.32
C THR A 132 10.62 15.54 9.88
N LEU A 133 11.60 15.20 10.73
CA LEU A 133 12.54 14.10 10.48
C LEU A 133 11.81 12.78 10.19
N LEU A 134 10.74 12.50 10.94
CA LEU A 134 9.91 11.31 10.79
C LEU A 134 9.18 11.28 9.44
N SER A 135 8.53 12.39 9.06
CA SER A 135 7.84 12.48 7.76
C SER A 135 8.79 12.36 6.57
N ASN A 136 10.02 12.88 6.69
CA ASN A 136 11.03 12.78 5.63
C ASN A 136 11.53 11.35 5.48
N MET A 137 11.79 10.66 6.59
CA MET A 137 12.23 9.26 6.59
C MET A 137 11.17 8.32 5.98
N VAL A 138 9.89 8.51 6.33
CA VAL A 138 8.78 7.73 5.74
C VAL A 138 8.69 7.94 4.24
N LYS A 139 8.94 9.17 3.75
CA LYS A 139 8.96 9.48 2.32
C LYS A 139 10.09 8.82 1.56
N GLU A 140 11.30 8.85 2.10
CA GLU A 140 12.45 8.17 1.48
C GLU A 140 12.23 6.66 1.38
N VAL A 141 11.79 6.02 2.48
CA VAL A 141 11.52 4.59 2.50
C VAL A 141 10.41 4.19 1.52
N ALA A 142 9.33 4.98 1.47
CA ALA A 142 8.23 4.74 0.54
C ALA A 142 8.66 4.87 -0.93
N ALA A 143 9.46 5.90 -1.26
CA ALA A 143 10.00 6.10 -2.60
C ALA A 143 10.89 4.93 -3.05
N ASP A 144 11.78 4.47 -2.17
CA ASP A 144 12.64 3.31 -2.42
C ASP A 144 11.83 2.03 -2.61
N PHE A 145 10.78 1.82 -1.80
CA PHE A 145 9.91 0.66 -1.91
C PHE A 145 9.09 0.67 -3.21
N ALA A 146 8.51 1.82 -3.57
CA ALA A 146 7.81 2.01 -4.85
C ALA A 146 8.73 1.75 -6.05
N ALA A 147 9.97 2.23 -6.00
CA ALA A 147 10.97 1.96 -7.05
C ALA A 147 11.32 0.47 -7.17
N LYS A 148 11.38 -0.26 -6.05
CA LYS A 148 11.59 -1.73 -6.06
C LYS A 148 10.39 -2.47 -6.64
N LEU A 149 9.17 -2.05 -6.35
CA LEU A 149 7.94 -2.64 -6.90
C LEU A 149 7.91 -2.52 -8.43
N ARG A 150 8.24 -1.35 -8.99
CA ARG A 150 8.31 -1.11 -10.45
C ARG A 150 9.36 -1.97 -11.16
N LYS A 151 10.45 -2.30 -10.48
CA LYS A 151 11.50 -3.19 -11.00
C LYS A 151 11.12 -4.68 -10.94
N GLY A 152 9.88 -4.99 -10.53
CA GLY A 152 9.41 -6.37 -10.36
C GLY A 152 10.06 -7.07 -9.19
N GLY A 153 10.35 -6.32 -8.11
CA GLY A 153 11.17 -6.73 -6.97
C GLY A 153 10.99 -8.20 -6.56
N VAL A 154 12.13 -8.88 -6.37
CA VAL A 154 12.21 -10.19 -5.73
C VAL A 154 11.44 -10.12 -4.41
N GLN A 155 10.36 -10.89 -4.32
CA GLN A 155 9.82 -11.37 -3.05
C GLN A 155 10.60 -12.61 -2.64
#